data_AF-A0A377DXI1-F1
#
_entry.id   AF-A0A377DXI1-F1
#
_cell.length_a   1.000
_cell.length_b   1.000
_cell.length_c   1.000
_cell.angle_alpha   90.00
_cell.angle_beta   90.00
_cell.angle_gamma   90.00
#
_symmetry.space_group_name_H-M   'P 1'
#
loop_
_entity.id
_entity.type
_entity.pdbx_description
1 polymer ?
#
loop_
_entity_poly.entity_id
_entity_poly.type
_entity_poly.pdbx_seq_one_letter_code
_entity_poly.pdbx_strand_id
1 'polypeptide(L)'
;MNTPLPTSPKEDRGTEITLHLREGEDEFLDDWRVRSIISKYSDHIALPVEIEKREEKDGETVISWEKINKAQALWTRNKSEITDEEYKEFYKHIAHDFNDPLTWSHNRVEGKQEYTSLLYIPSQAPWDMWNRDHKHGLKLYVQRVFIMDDAEQFMPNYLRFVRGLIDSSDLPLNVSREILQDSTVTRNLRNALTKRVLQMLEKLAKDDAEKYQTFWQQFGLY
;
A
#
# COMPACT_ATOMS: atom_id res chain seq x y z
N MET A 1 -37.01 11.49 3.50
CA MET A 1 -36.63 12.89 3.78
C MET A 1 -35.20 12.87 4.32
N ASN A 2 -34.26 13.55 3.66
CA ASN A 2 -32.87 13.65 4.13
C ASN A 2 -32.78 14.83 5.10
N THR A 3 -32.85 14.54 6.40
CA THR A 3 -32.58 15.54 7.42
C THR A 3 -31.05 15.60 7.61
N PRO A 4 -30.40 16.77 7.49
CA PRO A 4 -28.96 16.86 7.76
C PRO A 4 -28.72 16.59 9.25
N LEU A 5 -27.76 15.73 9.57
CA LEU A 5 -27.37 15.45 10.95
C LEU A 5 -26.56 16.62 11.53
N PRO A 6 -26.70 16.90 12.84
CA PRO A 6 -25.91 17.92 13.50
C PRO A 6 -24.43 17.52 13.52
N THR A 7 -23.57 18.35 12.94
CA THR A 7 -22.12 18.21 13.02
C THR A 7 -21.63 18.84 14.32
N SER A 8 -21.41 18.05 15.36
CA SER A 8 -20.61 18.51 16.51
C SER A 8 -19.14 18.57 16.11
N PRO A 9 -18.40 19.63 16.47
CA PRO A 9 -16.96 19.68 16.23
C PRO A 9 -16.27 18.61 17.11
N LYS A 10 -15.46 17.75 16.49
CA LYS A 10 -14.62 16.77 17.19
C LYS A 10 -13.48 17.52 17.88
N GLU A 11 -13.28 17.30 19.19
CA GLU A 11 -12.21 17.96 19.96
C GLU A 11 -10.83 17.33 19.69
N ASP A 12 -10.78 16.07 19.25
CA ASP A 12 -9.55 15.31 19.02
C ASP A 12 -9.16 15.20 17.54
N ARG A 13 -7.85 14.95 17.30
CA ARG A 13 -7.31 14.72 15.96
C ARG A 13 -7.89 13.44 15.35
N GLY A 14 -8.33 13.53 14.10
CA GLY A 14 -8.78 12.38 13.30
C GLY A 14 -10.06 12.70 12.53
N THR A 15 -10.69 11.65 12.01
CA THR A 15 -11.96 11.73 11.28
C THR A 15 -12.92 10.69 11.84
N GLU A 16 -14.19 11.06 12.01
CA GLU A 16 -15.28 10.11 12.22
C GLU A 16 -16.01 9.88 10.92
N ILE A 17 -16.28 8.62 10.58
CA ILE A 17 -17.09 8.24 9.42
C ILE A 17 -18.25 7.39 9.92
N THR A 18 -19.47 7.94 9.86
CA THR A 18 -20.70 7.19 10.15
C THR A 18 -21.32 6.72 8.84
N LEU A 19 -21.41 5.40 8.65
CA LEU A 19 -22.03 4.80 7.48
C LEU A 19 -23.50 4.49 7.78
N HIS A 20 -24.42 5.14 7.06
CA HIS A 20 -25.84 4.80 7.08
C HIS A 20 -26.10 3.69 6.07
N LEU A 21 -26.31 2.49 6.56
CA LEU A 21 -26.54 1.31 5.72
C LEU A 21 -27.89 1.42 4.99
N ARG A 22 -27.92 0.88 3.76
CA ARG A 22 -29.17 0.75 3.00
C ARG A 22 -29.98 -0.40 3.57
N GLU A 23 -31.29 -0.36 3.34
CA GLU A 23 -32.17 -1.49 3.66
C GLU A 23 -31.69 -2.76 2.96
N GLY A 24 -31.53 -3.86 3.71
CA GLY A 24 -31.02 -5.14 3.23
C GLY A 24 -29.51 -5.35 3.38
N GLU A 25 -28.73 -4.34 3.78
CA GLU A 25 -27.28 -4.42 4.00
C GLU A 25 -26.90 -4.69 5.47
N ASP A 26 -27.83 -5.26 6.25
CA ASP A 26 -27.66 -5.53 7.69
C ASP A 26 -26.54 -6.54 7.97
N GLU A 27 -26.04 -7.26 6.95
CA GLU A 27 -24.89 -8.16 7.09
C GLU A 27 -23.63 -7.44 7.61
N PHE A 28 -23.49 -6.14 7.37
CA PHE A 28 -22.35 -5.36 7.89
C PHE A 28 -22.51 -4.93 9.36
N LEU A 29 -23.65 -5.26 9.99
CA LEU A 29 -23.83 -5.14 11.43
C LEU A 29 -23.40 -6.43 12.17
N ASP A 30 -23.16 -7.52 11.44
CA ASP A 30 -22.70 -8.79 12.01
C ASP A 30 -21.21 -8.74 12.34
N ASP A 31 -20.87 -9.02 13.60
CA ASP A 31 -19.49 -8.98 14.11
C ASP A 31 -18.57 -9.93 13.35
N TRP A 32 -19.02 -11.14 13.03
CA TRP A 32 -18.21 -12.12 12.31
C TRP A 32 -17.91 -11.67 10.88
N ARG A 33 -18.90 -11.11 10.20
CA ARG A 33 -18.76 -10.54 8.86
C ARG A 33 -17.79 -9.38 8.83
N VAL A 34 -17.91 -8.43 9.76
CA VAL A 34 -17.00 -7.29 9.87
C VAL A 34 -15.58 -7.76 10.17
N ARG A 35 -15.39 -8.68 11.12
CA ARG A 35 -14.08 -9.27 11.42
C ARG A 35 -13.47 -9.96 10.21
N SER A 36 -14.24 -10.76 9.48
CA SER A 36 -13.79 -11.42 8.25
C SER A 36 -13.29 -10.41 7.21
N ILE A 37 -14.02 -9.30 7.02
CA ILE A 37 -13.62 -8.21 6.11
C ILE A 37 -12.33 -7.54 6.62
N ILE A 38 -12.25 -7.17 7.90
CA ILE A 38 -11.07 -6.53 8.47
C ILE A 38 -9.84 -7.44 8.31
N SER A 39 -9.93 -8.72 8.67
CA SER A 39 -8.82 -9.65 8.51
C SER A 39 -8.40 -9.79 7.04
N LYS A 40 -9.36 -9.85 6.11
CA LYS A 40 -9.07 -9.97 4.68
C LYS A 40 -8.35 -8.75 4.11
N TYR A 41 -8.78 -7.54 4.49
CA TYR A 41 -8.34 -6.31 3.84
C TYR A 41 -7.38 -5.44 4.67
N SER A 42 -7.24 -5.69 5.97
CA SER A 42 -6.45 -4.83 6.88
C SER A 42 -5.30 -5.55 7.60
N ASP A 43 -5.15 -6.87 7.46
CA ASP A 43 -4.06 -7.64 8.08
C ASP A 43 -2.66 -7.15 7.69
N HIS A 44 -2.54 -6.58 6.49
CA HIS A 44 -1.30 -6.11 5.90
C HIS A 44 -0.98 -4.63 6.23
N ILE A 45 -1.88 -3.95 6.94
CA ILE A 45 -1.72 -2.54 7.35
C ILE A 45 -0.91 -2.52 8.65
N ALA A 46 0.07 -1.63 8.77
CA ALA A 46 0.95 -1.55 9.95
C ALA A 46 0.29 -0.94 11.20
N LEU A 47 -0.90 -0.35 11.05
CA LEU A 47 -1.67 0.24 12.14
C LEU A 47 -2.64 -0.78 12.75
N PRO A 48 -2.85 -0.76 14.07
CA PRO A 48 -3.87 -1.59 14.70
C PRO A 48 -5.26 -1.15 14.24
N VAL A 49 -6.05 -2.11 13.77
CA VAL A 49 -7.49 -1.95 13.52
C VAL A 49 -8.21 -2.68 14.64
N GLU A 50 -9.03 -1.93 15.37
CA GLU A 50 -9.70 -2.40 16.57
C GLU A 50 -11.21 -2.36 16.37
N ILE A 51 -11.92 -3.33 16.96
CA ILE A 51 -13.38 -3.34 17.04
C ILE A 51 -13.78 -3.13 18.50
N GLU A 52 -14.83 -2.34 18.71
CA GLU A 52 -15.43 -2.17 20.03
C GLU A 52 -16.13 -3.46 20.43
N LYS A 53 -15.80 -3.97 21.63
CA LYS A 53 -16.43 -5.14 22.22
C LYS A 53 -17.15 -4.73 23.50
N ARG A 54 -18.43 -5.09 23.57
CA ARG A 54 -19.28 -4.88 24.74
C ARG A 54 -19.51 -6.20 25.45
N GLU A 55 -19.14 -6.28 26.72
CA GLU A 55 -19.37 -7.46 27.56
C GLU A 55 -20.15 -7.04 28.80
N GLU A 56 -21.13 -7.85 29.23
CA GLU A 56 -21.76 -7.66 30.54
C GLU A 56 -20.96 -8.40 31.60
N LYS A 57 -20.54 -7.67 32.64
CA LYS A 57 -19.84 -8.21 33.79
C LYS A 57 -20.43 -7.61 35.06
N ASP A 58 -20.90 -8.48 35.95
CA ASP A 58 -21.52 -8.10 37.23
C ASP A 58 -22.67 -7.09 37.12
N GLY A 59 -23.42 -7.12 36.01
CA GLY A 59 -24.55 -6.21 35.75
C GLY A 59 -24.15 -4.86 35.15
N GLU A 60 -22.88 -4.63 34.85
CA GLU A 60 -22.38 -3.46 34.14
C GLU A 60 -21.88 -3.82 32.73
N THR A 61 -22.14 -2.95 31.74
CA THR A 61 -21.57 -3.09 30.40
C THR A 61 -20.14 -2.54 30.40
N VAL A 62 -19.17 -3.43 30.20
CA VAL A 62 -17.77 -3.08 30.02
C VAL A 62 -17.50 -2.93 28.52
N ILE A 63 -16.99 -1.76 28.13
CA ILE A 63 -16.55 -1.49 26.76
C ILE A 63 -15.03 -1.70 26.69
N SER A 64 -14.58 -2.50 25.73
CA SER A 64 -13.17 -2.74 25.44
C SER A 64 -12.91 -2.66 23.95
N TRP A 65 -11.65 -2.49 23.56
CA TRP A 65 -11.22 -2.47 22.16
C TRP A 65 -10.36 -3.69 21.88
N GLU A 66 -10.74 -4.46 20.85
CA GLU A 66 -10.04 -5.67 20.45
C GLU A 66 -9.34 -5.45 19.12
N LYS A 67 -8.02 -5.59 19.08
CA LYS A 67 -7.23 -5.56 17.85
C LYS A 67 -7.52 -6.80 16.99
N ILE A 68 -7.99 -6.57 15.77
CA ILE A 68 -8.41 -7.63 14.84
C ILE A 68 -7.33 -7.99 13.83
N ASN A 69 -6.60 -6.98 13.32
CA ASN A 69 -5.61 -7.21 12.27
C ASN A 69 -4.25 -7.59 12.86
N LYS A 70 -3.37 -8.20 12.07
CA LYS A 70 -2.01 -8.55 12.52
C LYS A 70 -1.15 -7.31 12.88
N ALA A 71 -1.46 -6.15 12.29
CA ALA A 71 -0.68 -4.91 12.37
C ALA A 71 0.80 -5.12 12.01
N GLN A 72 1.07 -5.98 11.02
CA GLN A 72 2.41 -6.20 10.49
C GLN A 72 2.44 -5.76 9.04
N ALA A 73 3.36 -4.85 8.74
CA ALA A 73 3.64 -4.41 7.38
C ALA A 73 3.96 -5.62 6.48
N LEU A 74 3.21 -5.79 5.38
CA LEU A 74 3.33 -6.97 4.51
C LEU A 74 4.75 -7.22 4.01
N TRP A 75 5.49 -6.16 3.66
CA TRP A 75 6.86 -6.26 3.17
C TRP A 75 7.87 -6.75 4.23
N THR A 76 7.48 -6.81 5.51
CA THR A 76 8.35 -7.32 6.58
C THR A 76 8.18 -8.82 6.82
N ARG A 77 7.14 -9.43 6.27
CA ARG A 77 6.84 -10.87 6.39
C ARG A 77 7.67 -11.70 5.42
N ASN A 78 7.83 -13.00 5.73
CA ASN A 78 8.50 -13.91 4.82
C ASN A 78 7.65 -14.12 3.56
N LYS A 79 8.27 -14.07 2.37
CA LYS A 79 7.57 -14.21 1.09
C LYS A 79 6.78 -15.52 0.97
N SER A 80 7.26 -16.60 1.59
CA SER A 80 6.58 -17.91 1.57
C SER A 80 5.29 -17.94 2.37
N GLU A 81 5.07 -16.96 3.25
CA GLU A 81 3.91 -16.84 4.12
C GLU A 81 2.91 -15.79 3.61
N ILE A 82 3.16 -15.18 2.46
CA ILE A 82 2.30 -14.15 1.87
C ILE A 82 1.65 -14.75 0.62
N THR A 83 0.32 -14.75 0.60
CA THR A 83 -0.44 -15.23 -0.57
C THR A 83 -0.51 -14.19 -1.67
N ASP A 84 -0.80 -14.62 -2.89
CA ASP A 84 -1.02 -13.72 -4.04
C ASP A 84 -2.16 -12.73 -3.77
N GLU A 85 -3.25 -13.18 -3.14
CA GLU A 85 -4.36 -12.33 -2.72
C GLU A 85 -3.91 -11.24 -1.72
N GLU A 86 -3.03 -11.56 -0.76
CA GLU A 86 -2.49 -10.55 0.16
C GLU A 86 -1.66 -9.48 -0.58
N TYR A 87 -0.86 -9.87 -1.59
CA TYR A 87 -0.13 -8.91 -2.43
C TYR A 87 -1.09 -8.02 -3.23
N LYS A 88 -2.12 -8.60 -3.85
CA LYS A 88 -3.12 -7.86 -4.63
C LYS A 88 -3.90 -6.87 -3.77
N GLU A 89 -4.36 -7.27 -2.60
CA GLU A 89 -5.09 -6.37 -1.70
C GLU A 89 -4.19 -5.26 -1.15
N PHE A 90 -2.93 -5.57 -0.83
CA PHE A 90 -1.96 -4.54 -0.47
C PHE A 90 -1.72 -3.56 -1.61
N TYR A 91 -1.61 -4.02 -2.86
CA TYR A 91 -1.50 -3.15 -4.04
C TYR A 91 -2.68 -2.18 -4.12
N LYS A 92 -3.91 -2.68 -4.08
CA LYS A 92 -5.13 -1.86 -4.16
C LYS A 92 -5.14 -0.77 -3.09
N HIS A 93 -4.73 -1.13 -1.87
CA HIS A 93 -4.61 -0.20 -0.77
C HIS A 93 -3.58 0.91 -1.04
N ILE A 94 -2.34 0.56 -1.44
CA ILE A 94 -1.26 1.57 -1.58
C ILE A 94 -1.33 2.37 -2.88
N ALA A 95 -1.92 1.81 -3.93
CA ALA A 95 -2.00 2.43 -5.26
C ALA A 95 -3.32 3.15 -5.49
N HIS A 96 -4.31 2.97 -4.59
CA HIS A 96 -5.67 3.45 -4.76
C HIS A 96 -6.30 2.98 -6.09
N ASP A 97 -5.97 1.76 -6.48
CA ASP A 97 -6.49 1.09 -7.68
C ASP A 97 -7.46 -0.01 -7.25
N PHE A 98 -8.56 -0.18 -7.98
CA PHE A 98 -9.54 -1.23 -7.71
C PHE A 98 -9.19 -2.53 -8.45
N ASN A 99 -8.32 -2.46 -9.45
CA ASN A 99 -7.89 -3.61 -10.24
C ASN A 99 -6.72 -4.34 -9.57
N ASP A 100 -6.52 -5.60 -9.94
CA ASP A 100 -5.31 -6.33 -9.58
C ASP A 100 -4.10 -5.83 -10.41
N PRO A 101 -2.87 -5.88 -9.89
CA PRO A 101 -1.67 -5.58 -10.66
C PRO A 101 -1.38 -6.70 -11.68
N LEU A 102 -0.68 -6.39 -12.79
CA LEU A 102 -0.23 -7.42 -13.75
C LEU A 102 0.76 -8.38 -13.10
N THR A 103 1.69 -7.81 -12.34
CA THR A 103 2.78 -8.53 -11.69
C THR A 103 3.38 -7.68 -10.58
N TRP A 104 4.12 -8.35 -9.70
CA TRP A 104 4.84 -7.71 -8.59
C TRP A 104 6.18 -8.37 -8.34
N SER A 105 7.04 -7.67 -7.60
CA SER A 105 8.28 -8.22 -7.08
C SER A 105 8.53 -7.73 -5.69
N HIS A 106 8.55 -8.67 -4.76
CA HIS A 106 8.97 -8.47 -3.39
C HIS A 106 10.44 -8.89 -3.29
N ASN A 107 11.35 -8.01 -2.86
CA ASN A 107 12.77 -8.32 -2.67
C ASN A 107 13.33 -7.72 -1.40
N ARG A 108 14.10 -8.52 -0.66
CA ARG A 108 14.94 -8.08 0.43
C ARG A 108 16.39 -8.15 -0.03
N VAL A 109 17.12 -7.06 0.13
CA VAL A 109 18.53 -6.92 -0.24
C VAL A 109 19.30 -6.64 1.03
N GLU A 110 20.39 -7.38 1.22
CA GLU A 110 21.29 -7.30 2.36
C GLU A 110 22.73 -7.08 1.88
N GLY A 111 23.60 -6.57 2.75
CA GLY A 111 25.02 -6.38 2.45
C GLY A 111 25.40 -4.91 2.34
N LYS A 112 25.95 -4.49 1.20
CA LYS A 112 26.42 -3.09 1.00
C LYS A 112 25.29 -2.06 1.11
N GLN A 113 24.08 -2.47 0.76
CA GLN A 113 22.85 -1.71 0.98
C GLN A 113 21.82 -2.67 1.55
N GLU A 114 21.12 -2.23 2.59
CA GLU A 114 20.04 -2.97 3.21
C GLU A 114 18.70 -2.27 2.97
N TYR A 115 17.82 -2.95 2.24
CA TYR A 115 16.47 -2.48 1.98
C TYR A 115 15.54 -3.62 1.56
N THR A 116 14.26 -3.40 1.79
CA THR A 116 13.18 -4.18 1.19
C THR A 116 12.46 -3.34 0.15
N SER A 117 12.14 -3.94 -0.99
CA SER A 117 11.32 -3.32 -2.04
C SER A 117 10.14 -4.22 -2.37
N LEU A 118 8.98 -3.61 -2.56
CA LEU A 118 7.79 -4.28 -3.06
C LEU A 118 7.21 -3.43 -4.18
N LEU A 119 7.44 -3.89 -5.41
CA LEU A 119 7.16 -3.15 -6.64
C LEU A 119 6.03 -3.82 -7.40
N TYR A 120 5.14 -3.03 -7.99
CA TYR A 120 3.98 -3.46 -8.74
C TYR A 120 3.94 -2.81 -10.12
N ILE A 121 3.45 -3.57 -11.09
CA ILE A 121 3.09 -3.06 -12.42
C ILE A 121 1.56 -3.05 -12.49
N PRO A 122 0.92 -1.86 -12.60
CA PRO A 122 -0.53 -1.77 -12.76
C PRO A 122 -1.02 -2.50 -14.00
N SER A 123 -2.28 -2.99 -13.96
CA SER A 123 -2.95 -3.59 -15.14
C SER A 123 -3.54 -2.58 -16.11
N GLN A 124 -3.73 -1.35 -15.64
CA GLN A 124 -4.19 -0.24 -16.46
C GLN A 124 -3.29 0.96 -16.21
N ALA A 125 -3.01 1.72 -17.26
CA ALA A 125 -2.32 2.99 -17.12
C ALA A 125 -3.19 3.95 -16.29
N PRO A 126 -2.62 4.61 -15.27
CA PRO A 126 -3.33 5.67 -14.55
C PRO A 126 -3.79 6.76 -15.52
N TRP A 127 -5.01 7.27 -15.34
CA TRP A 127 -5.61 8.30 -16.23
C TRP A 127 -4.75 9.57 -16.33
N ASP A 128 -3.99 9.86 -15.27
CA ASP A 128 -3.11 11.01 -15.11
C ASP A 128 -1.66 10.75 -15.54
N MET A 129 -1.36 9.58 -16.10
CA MET A 129 -0.02 9.20 -16.56
C MET A 129 0.50 10.08 -17.72
N TRP A 130 -0.28 11.03 -18.23
CA TRP A 130 0.16 12.03 -19.22
C TRP A 130 0.44 13.40 -18.59
N ASN A 131 0.04 13.59 -17.34
CA ASN A 131 0.32 14.82 -16.62
C ASN A 131 1.79 14.83 -16.19
N ARG A 132 2.52 15.87 -16.59
CA ARG A 132 3.94 16.03 -16.24
C ARG A 132 4.12 16.43 -14.78
N ASP A 133 3.15 17.16 -14.23
CA ASP A 133 3.24 17.77 -12.91
C ASP A 133 2.62 16.89 -11.81
N HIS A 134 2.13 15.69 -12.17
CA HIS A 134 1.64 14.74 -11.18
C HIS A 134 2.82 14.09 -10.44
N LYS A 135 2.77 14.21 -9.11
CA LYS A 135 3.58 13.41 -8.19
C LYS A 135 3.44 11.93 -8.49
N HIS A 136 4.58 11.26 -8.55
CA HIS A 136 4.70 9.84 -8.82
C HIS A 136 5.91 9.30 -8.07
N GLY A 137 5.95 8.00 -7.83
CA GLY A 137 7.08 7.37 -7.20
C GLY A 137 6.65 6.29 -6.21
N LEU A 138 7.62 5.83 -5.44
CA LEU A 138 7.38 4.82 -4.42
C LEU A 138 7.03 5.48 -3.09
N LYS A 139 6.25 4.79 -2.26
CA LYS A 139 6.17 5.14 -0.83
C LYS A 139 7.52 4.83 -0.19
N LEU A 140 8.09 5.80 0.52
CA LEU A 140 9.36 5.65 1.22
C LEU A 140 9.13 5.36 2.70
N TYR A 141 9.76 4.29 3.16
CA TYR A 141 9.92 3.94 4.56
C TYR A 141 11.42 3.92 4.90
N VAL A 142 11.74 4.32 6.13
CA VAL A 142 13.07 4.15 6.71
C VAL A 142 12.90 3.46 8.04
N GLN A 143 13.52 2.29 8.20
CA GLN A 143 13.36 1.45 9.39
C GLN A 143 11.88 1.23 9.75
N ARG A 144 11.04 0.93 8.73
CA ARG A 144 9.58 0.73 8.85
C ARG A 144 8.79 1.99 9.24
N VAL A 145 9.44 3.14 9.38
CA VAL A 145 8.77 4.42 9.63
C VAL A 145 8.45 5.06 8.28
N PHE A 146 7.17 5.39 8.07
CA PHE A 146 6.74 6.11 6.88
C PHE A 146 7.37 7.50 6.83
N ILE A 147 8.01 7.83 5.71
CA ILE A 147 8.68 9.12 5.51
C ILE A 147 7.86 10.00 4.57
N MET A 148 7.57 9.50 3.36
CA MET A 148 6.83 10.24 2.34
C MET A 148 6.20 9.35 1.28
N ASP A 149 5.18 9.90 0.60
CA ASP A 149 4.65 9.39 -0.65
C ASP A 149 5.44 9.94 -1.84
N ASP A 150 5.28 9.31 -3.01
CA ASP A 150 5.77 9.79 -4.31
C ASP A 150 7.27 10.12 -4.34
N ALA A 151 8.11 9.21 -3.82
CA ALA A 151 9.55 9.34 -3.88
C ALA A 151 10.07 9.06 -5.31
N GLU A 152 9.92 10.05 -6.19
CA GLU A 152 10.30 10.01 -7.61
C GLU A 152 11.79 9.69 -7.80
N GLN A 153 12.65 10.03 -6.85
CA GLN A 153 14.10 9.84 -6.95
C GLN A 153 14.50 8.36 -7.06
N PHE A 154 13.60 7.43 -6.72
CA PHE A 154 13.85 5.99 -6.79
C PHE A 154 13.43 5.33 -8.10
N MET A 155 12.76 6.07 -9.00
CA MET A 155 12.37 5.57 -10.32
C MET A 155 12.74 6.58 -11.42
N PRO A 156 13.26 6.13 -12.56
CA PRO A 156 13.40 7.01 -13.72
C PRO A 156 12.01 7.35 -14.30
N ASN A 157 11.90 8.48 -14.99
CA ASN A 157 10.63 8.96 -15.55
C ASN A 157 9.93 7.93 -16.44
N TYR A 158 10.68 7.13 -17.20
CA TYR A 158 10.10 6.08 -18.07
C TYR A 158 9.50 4.89 -17.28
N LEU A 159 9.74 4.80 -15.96
CA LEU A 159 9.12 3.82 -15.06
C LEU A 159 8.17 4.47 -14.05
N ARG A 160 7.67 5.68 -14.32
CA ARG A 160 6.78 6.42 -13.40
C ARG A 160 5.44 5.75 -13.11
N PHE A 161 5.05 4.77 -13.93
CA PHE A 161 3.87 3.93 -13.72
C PHE A 161 4.05 2.91 -12.60
N VAL A 162 5.29 2.60 -12.19
CA VAL A 162 5.55 1.64 -11.14
C VAL A 162 4.96 2.14 -9.83
N ARG A 163 4.22 1.26 -9.14
CA ARG A 163 3.67 1.49 -7.81
C ARG A 163 4.39 0.61 -6.81
N GLY A 164 4.35 0.97 -5.53
CA GLY A 164 5.01 0.17 -4.52
C GLY A 164 5.65 0.99 -3.42
N LEU A 165 6.61 0.35 -2.75
CA LEU A 165 7.38 0.94 -1.67
C LEU A 165 8.82 0.48 -1.66
N ILE A 166 9.64 1.26 -0.98
CA ILE A 166 10.97 0.90 -0.52
C ILE A 166 11.06 1.19 0.98
N ASP A 167 11.56 0.23 1.74
CA ASP A 167 11.90 0.35 3.16
C ASP A 167 13.42 0.17 3.30
N SER A 168 14.14 1.26 3.57
CA SER A 168 15.60 1.23 3.67
C SER A 168 16.08 1.34 5.11
N SER A 169 17.12 0.58 5.45
CA SER A 169 17.81 0.70 6.74
C SER A 169 18.91 1.77 6.73
N ASP A 170 19.35 2.20 5.53
CA ASP A 170 20.61 2.93 5.33
C ASP A 170 20.43 4.40 4.88
N LEU A 171 19.19 4.89 4.82
CA LEU A 171 18.94 6.28 4.46
C LEU A 171 19.10 7.20 5.68
N PRO A 172 19.86 8.30 5.56
CA PRO A 172 20.09 9.22 6.67
C PRO A 172 18.77 9.91 7.09
N LEU A 173 18.44 9.89 8.38
CA LEU A 173 17.14 10.35 8.94
C LEU A 173 16.80 11.83 8.67
N ASN A 174 17.78 12.64 8.31
CA ASN A 174 17.66 14.05 7.97
C ASN A 174 17.03 14.31 6.58
N VAL A 175 16.33 13.33 6.00
CA VAL A 175 15.42 13.56 4.87
C VAL A 175 14.23 14.38 5.36
N SER A 176 14.35 15.71 5.39
CA SER A 176 13.17 16.56 5.52
C SER A 176 12.26 16.35 4.30
N ARG A 177 10.97 16.64 4.45
CA ARG A 177 9.94 16.52 3.40
C ARG A 177 10.19 17.44 2.19
N GLU A 178 11.33 18.13 2.11
CA GLU A 178 11.69 19.01 0.99
C GLU A 178 12.76 18.44 0.05
N ILE A 179 13.73 17.63 0.50
CA ILE A 179 14.79 17.16 -0.42
C ILE A 179 15.30 15.79 0.03
N LEU A 180 14.78 14.73 -0.57
CA LEU A 180 15.49 13.45 -0.68
C LEU A 180 16.77 13.74 -1.49
N GLN A 181 17.85 14.10 -0.79
CA GLN A 181 19.08 14.59 -1.42
C GLN A 181 19.60 13.59 -2.44
N ASP A 182 20.11 14.09 -3.57
CA ASP A 182 20.83 13.29 -4.58
C ASP A 182 22.14 12.79 -3.97
N SER A 183 22.02 11.72 -3.20
CA SER A 183 23.12 11.04 -2.55
C SER A 183 23.56 9.85 -3.39
N THR A 184 24.78 9.39 -3.15
CA THR A 184 25.25 8.12 -3.73
C THR A 184 24.35 6.94 -3.35
N VAL A 185 23.76 6.95 -2.14
CA VAL A 185 22.82 5.91 -1.70
C VAL A 185 21.55 5.95 -2.54
N THR A 186 20.94 7.12 -2.71
CA THR A 186 19.72 7.33 -3.51
C THR A 186 19.92 6.88 -4.96
N ARG A 187 21.03 7.27 -5.60
CA ARG A 187 21.34 6.86 -6.99
C ARG A 187 21.55 5.36 -7.13
N ASN A 188 22.22 4.73 -6.17
CA ASN A 188 22.43 3.29 -6.18
C ASN A 188 21.11 2.53 -6.00
N LEU A 189 20.24 2.99 -5.08
CA LEU A 189 18.91 2.42 -4.89
C LEU A 189 18.06 2.59 -6.15
N ARG A 190 18.04 3.79 -6.76
CA ARG A 190 17.35 4.02 -8.04
C ARG A 190 17.82 3.04 -9.12
N ASN A 191 19.13 2.85 -9.29
CA ASN A 191 19.67 1.93 -10.29
C ASN A 191 19.27 0.47 -10.00
N ALA A 192 19.31 0.06 -8.72
CA ALA A 192 18.93 -1.29 -8.32
C ALA A 192 17.44 -1.58 -8.52
N LEU A 193 16.58 -0.63 -8.17
CA LEU A 193 15.13 -0.72 -8.38
C LEU A 193 14.78 -0.69 -9.86
N THR A 194 15.41 0.18 -10.65
CA THR A 194 15.26 0.22 -12.11
C THR A 194 15.61 -1.13 -12.71
N LYS A 195 16.78 -1.68 -12.37
CA LYS A 195 17.19 -3.02 -12.83
C LYS A 195 16.18 -4.08 -12.43
N ARG A 196 15.62 -4.00 -11.21
CA ARG A 196 14.61 -4.94 -10.74
C ARG A 196 13.35 -4.90 -11.60
N VAL A 197 12.82 -3.71 -11.88
CA VAL A 197 11.62 -3.55 -12.72
C VAL A 197 11.87 -4.08 -14.13
N LEU A 198 13.00 -3.75 -14.74
CA LEU A 198 13.34 -4.26 -16.08
C LEU A 198 13.44 -5.79 -16.11
N GLN A 199 14.02 -6.40 -15.07
CA GLN A 199 14.04 -7.87 -14.93
C GLN A 199 12.65 -8.46 -14.72
N MET A 200 11.75 -7.77 -14.01
CA MET A 200 10.34 -8.20 -13.89
C MET A 200 9.65 -8.21 -15.25
N LEU A 201 9.85 -7.17 -16.05
CA LEU A 201 9.25 -7.05 -17.39
C LEU A 201 9.83 -8.07 -18.37
N GLU A 202 11.14 -8.30 -18.34
CA GLU A 202 11.80 -9.34 -19.14
C GLU A 202 11.26 -10.73 -18.79
N LYS A 203 11.11 -11.02 -17.49
CA LYS A 203 10.50 -12.27 -17.04
C LYS A 203 9.05 -12.38 -17.50
N LEU A 204 8.27 -11.30 -17.37
CA LEU A 204 6.87 -11.28 -17.82
C LEU A 204 6.78 -11.58 -19.33
N ALA A 205 7.64 -10.97 -20.15
CA ALA A 205 7.71 -11.21 -21.59
C ALA A 205 8.00 -12.67 -21.95
N LYS A 206 8.83 -13.34 -21.15
CA LYS A 206 9.24 -14.72 -21.37
C LYS A 206 8.19 -15.74 -20.90
N ASP A 207 7.62 -15.50 -19.73
CA ASP A 207 6.81 -16.48 -19.01
C ASP A 207 5.30 -16.31 -19.29
N ASP A 208 4.84 -15.12 -19.66
CA ASP A 208 3.41 -14.80 -19.86
C ASP A 208 3.21 -13.73 -20.96
N ALA A 209 3.15 -14.19 -22.20
CA ALA A 209 3.01 -13.33 -23.37
C ALA A 209 1.71 -12.50 -23.37
N GLU A 210 0.62 -13.01 -22.79
CA GLU A 210 -0.67 -12.31 -22.73
C GLU A 210 -0.62 -11.12 -21.76
N LYS A 211 -0.06 -11.33 -20.55
CA LYS A 211 0.15 -10.22 -19.61
C LYS A 211 1.17 -9.22 -20.13
N TYR A 212 2.22 -9.68 -20.81
CA TYR A 212 3.18 -8.77 -21.42
C TYR A 212 2.55 -7.94 -22.55
N GLN A 213 1.69 -8.54 -23.36
CA GLN A 213 0.92 -7.81 -24.38
C GLN A 213 0.03 -6.74 -23.74
N THR A 214 -0.59 -7.05 -22.60
CA THR A 214 -1.39 -6.08 -21.83
C THR A 214 -0.51 -4.94 -21.33
N PHE A 215 0.65 -5.25 -20.74
CA PHE A 215 1.65 -4.25 -20.36
C PHE A 215 2.04 -3.36 -21.55
N TRP A 216 2.35 -3.94 -22.70
CA TRP A 216 2.77 -3.21 -23.89
C TRP A 216 1.67 -2.27 -24.41
N GLN A 217 0.41 -2.68 -24.38
CA GLN A 217 -0.72 -1.83 -24.78
C GLN A 217 -0.91 -0.63 -23.84
N GLN A 218 -0.68 -0.82 -22.53
CA GLN A 218 -0.87 0.23 -21.53
C GLN A 218 0.34 1.19 -21.43
N PHE A 219 1.55 0.65 -21.56
CA PHE A 219 2.79 1.35 -21.20
C PHE A 219 3.85 1.37 -22.30
N GLY A 220 3.66 0.69 -23.44
CA GLY A 220 4.69 0.56 -24.49
C GLY A 220 5.01 1.86 -25.25
N LEU A 221 4.17 2.90 -25.10
CA LEU A 221 4.43 4.25 -25.60
C LEU A 221 5.26 5.11 -24.62
N TYR A 222 5.56 4.59 -23.43
CA TYR A 222 6.28 5.27 -22.35
C TYR A 222 7.75 4.88 -22.26
#